data_AF-A0A5J4XBL0-F1
#
_entry.id   AF-A0A5J4XBL0-F1
#
_cell.length_a   1.000
_cell.length_b   1.000
_cell.length_c   1.000
_cell.angle_alpha   90.00
_cell.angle_beta   90.00
_cell.angle_gamma   90.00
#
_symmetry.space_group_name_H-M   'P 1'
#
loop_
_entity.id
_entity.type
_entity.pdbx_description
1 polymer ?
#
loop_
_entity_poly.entity_id
_entity_poly.type
_entity_poly.pdbx_seq_one_letter_code
_entity_poly.pdbx_strand_id
1 'polypeptide(L)'
;EEDRDKPLWWRPKNKKVSSYEYLSKVVHIIMQALGVKRGNSVTSIRKSSITKSIDQGATIPEINRASRHKDGPSTVAVHYDMNLNDIVRERLTNFE
;
A
#
# COMPACT_ATOMS: atom_id res chain seq x y z
N GLU A 1 -1.51 25.55 -19.64
CA GLU A 1 -1.27 24.83 -20.90
C GLU A 1 0.09 24.10 -20.92
N GLU A 2 1.15 24.76 -20.45
CA GLU A 2 2.56 24.31 -20.48
C GLU A 2 2.93 23.04 -19.67
N ASP A 3 2.00 22.47 -18.89
CA ASP A 3 2.23 21.30 -18.02
C ASP A 3 1.57 20.00 -18.52
N ARG A 4 0.76 20.03 -19.59
CA ARG A 4 0.01 18.84 -20.04
C ARG A 4 0.88 17.71 -20.58
N ASP A 5 2.03 18.03 -21.16
CA ASP A 5 2.97 17.03 -21.73
C ASP A 5 4.02 16.55 -20.73
N LYS A 6 3.99 17.03 -19.48
CA LYS A 6 5.01 16.70 -18.49
C LYS A 6 4.62 15.44 -17.71
N PRO A 7 5.58 14.54 -17.42
CA PRO A 7 5.31 13.37 -16.59
C PRO A 7 4.80 13.76 -15.20
N LEU A 8 3.95 12.92 -14.59
CA LEU A 8 3.32 13.16 -13.28
C LEU A 8 4.31 13.64 -12.20
N TRP A 9 5.53 13.09 -12.20
CA TRP A 9 6.56 13.39 -11.21
C TRP A 9 7.60 14.41 -11.69
N TRP A 10 7.21 15.30 -12.60
CA TRP A 10 8.08 16.35 -13.13
C TRP A 10 8.49 17.36 -12.04
N ARG A 11 9.76 17.75 -12.05
CA ARG A 11 10.28 18.84 -11.21
C ARG A 11 10.56 20.07 -12.07
N PRO A 12 9.71 21.11 -12.02
CA PRO A 12 9.88 22.31 -12.85
C PRO A 12 11.25 22.96 -12.67
N LYS A 13 11.72 23.09 -11.43
CA LYS A 13 13.00 23.73 -11.09
C LYS A 13 14.22 23.03 -11.71
N ASN A 14 14.17 21.71 -11.82
CA ASN A 14 15.29 20.90 -12.30
C ASN A 14 15.08 20.40 -13.72
N LYS A 15 13.96 20.77 -14.36
CA LYS A 15 13.51 20.32 -15.67
C LYS A 15 13.73 18.82 -15.90
N LYS A 16 13.38 18.00 -14.90
CA LYS A 16 13.55 16.54 -14.96
C LYS A 16 12.51 15.79 -14.14
N VAL A 17 12.25 14.55 -14.54
CA VAL A 17 11.41 13.61 -13.77
C VAL A 17 12.09 13.29 -12.43
N SER A 18 11.29 13.09 -11.39
CA SER A 18 11.79 12.64 -10.09
C SER A 18 12.25 11.20 -10.17
N SER A 19 13.41 10.89 -9.58
CA SER A 19 13.85 9.51 -9.43
C SER A 19 13.11 8.84 -8.28
N TYR A 20 13.09 7.51 -8.28
CA TYR A 20 12.53 6.71 -7.20
C TYR A 20 13.17 7.07 -5.84
N GLU A 21 14.48 7.21 -5.78
CA GLU A 21 15.24 7.52 -4.57
C GLU A 21 14.86 8.90 -4.02
N TYR A 22 14.66 9.87 -4.91
CA TYR A 22 14.24 11.20 -4.51
C TYR A 22 12.83 11.18 -3.89
N LEU A 23 11.86 10.55 -4.57
CA LEU A 23 10.50 10.45 -4.04
C LEU A 23 10.45 9.66 -2.73
N SER A 24 11.20 8.56 -2.65
CA SER A 24 11.32 7.77 -1.42
C SER A 24 11.86 8.61 -0.26
N LYS A 25 12.91 9.42 -0.48
CA LYS A 25 13.43 10.34 0.55
C LYS A 25 12.39 11.36 1.00
N VAL A 26 11.65 11.96 0.07
CA VAL A 26 10.58 12.93 0.40
C VAL A 26 9.49 12.28 1.24
N VAL A 27 9.06 11.07 0.89
CA VAL A 27 8.06 10.32 1.68
C VAL A 27 8.57 10.05 3.10
N HIS A 28 9.83 9.65 3.27
CA HIS A 28 10.40 9.42 4.61
C HIS A 28 10.47 10.70 5.45
N ILE A 29 10.75 11.86 4.84
CA ILE A 29 10.73 13.16 5.55
C ILE A 29 9.32 13.46 6.07
N ILE A 30 8.29 13.25 5.25
CA ILE A 30 6.88 13.45 5.66
C ILE A 30 6.51 12.48 6.78
N MET A 31 6.88 11.20 6.65
CA MET A 31 6.63 10.20 7.70
C MET A 31 7.27 10.60 9.03
N GLN A 32 8.51 11.09 9.03
CA GLN A 32 9.17 11.58 10.23
C GLN A 32 8.48 12.80 10.83
N ALA A 33 8.07 13.76 10.00
CA ALA A 33 7.35 14.95 10.43
C ALA A 33 5.99 14.62 11.10
N LEU A 34 5.36 13.52 10.68
CA LEU A 34 4.12 13.01 11.26
C LEU A 34 4.33 12.05 12.45
N GLY A 35 5.57 11.90 12.93
CA GLY A 35 5.87 11.03 14.07
C GLY A 35 5.72 9.53 13.78
N VAL A 36 5.71 9.12 12.51
CA VAL A 36 5.68 7.70 12.15
C VAL A 36 6.96 7.02 12.63
N LYS A 37 6.80 5.93 13.38
CA LYS A 37 7.92 5.20 14.01
C LYS A 37 9.03 4.86 13.00
N ARG A 38 10.27 5.12 13.40
CA ARG A 38 11.49 4.75 12.67
C ARG A 38 11.50 3.24 12.44
N GLY A 39 11.59 2.81 11.17
CA GLY A 39 11.47 1.41 10.74
C GLY A 39 10.30 1.14 9.80
N ASN A 40 9.30 2.02 9.80
CA ASN A 40 8.27 2.04 8.77
C ASN A 40 8.82 2.63 7.46
N SER A 41 8.36 2.11 6.33
CA SER A 41 8.83 2.48 4.98
C SER A 41 7.66 2.74 4.03
N VAL A 42 7.94 3.07 2.77
CA VAL A 42 6.89 3.21 1.74
C VAL A 42 6.04 1.93 1.63
N THR A 43 6.61 0.77 1.94
CA THR A 43 5.90 -0.51 2.00
C THR A 43 4.89 -0.56 3.14
N SER A 44 5.14 0.07 4.30
CA SER A 44 4.16 0.10 5.39
C SER A 44 2.96 1.00 5.08
N ILE A 45 3.15 2.05 4.27
CA ILE A 45 2.04 2.86 3.72
C ILE A 45 1.15 1.98 2.83
N ARG A 46 1.76 1.20 1.94
CA ARG A 46 1.04 0.24 1.09
C ARG A 46 0.28 -0.80 1.94
N LYS A 47 0.94 -1.36 2.97
CA LYS A 47 0.30 -2.28 3.93
C LYS A 47 -0.94 -1.66 4.54
N SER A 48 -0.81 -0.48 5.13
CA SER A 48 -1.91 0.22 5.80
C SER A 48 -3.08 0.51 4.85
N SER A 49 -2.80 0.88 3.60
CA SER A 49 -3.82 1.11 2.58
C SER A 49 -4.62 -0.15 2.25
N ILE A 50 -3.93 -1.28 2.05
CA ILE A 50 -4.58 -2.57 1.76
C ILE A 50 -5.40 -3.05 2.97
N THR A 51 -4.85 -2.97 4.18
CA THR A 51 -5.58 -3.30 5.41
C THR A 51 -6.85 -2.46 5.51
N LYS A 52 -6.78 -1.16 5.22
CA LYS A 52 -7.96 -0.29 5.23
C LYS A 52 -9.01 -0.69 4.19
N SER A 53 -8.60 -1.13 3.00
CA SER A 53 -9.52 -1.67 2.00
C SER A 53 -10.21 -2.95 2.49
N ILE A 54 -9.48 -3.85 3.15
CA ILE A 54 -10.05 -5.07 3.75
C ILE A 54 -11.09 -4.70 4.81
N ASP A 55 -10.77 -3.77 5.71
CA ASP A 55 -11.69 -3.29 6.76
C ASP A 55 -12.97 -2.66 6.19
N GLN A 56 -12.90 -2.13 4.97
CA GLN A 56 -14.04 -1.57 4.23
C GLN A 56 -14.83 -2.63 3.45
N GLY A 57 -14.45 -3.91 3.55
CA GLY A 57 -15.12 -5.02 2.87
C GLY A 57 -14.70 -5.24 1.42
N ALA A 58 -13.56 -4.69 0.99
CA ALA A 58 -13.06 -4.95 -0.36
C ALA A 58 -12.77 -6.43 -0.56
N THR A 59 -13.17 -6.96 -1.71
CA THR A 59 -12.97 -8.35 -2.06
C THR A 59 -11.52 -8.62 -2.45
N ILE A 60 -11.07 -9.88 -2.30
CA ILE A 60 -9.72 -10.30 -2.69
C ILE A 60 -9.39 -9.97 -4.17
N PRO A 61 -10.30 -10.16 -5.15
CA PRO A 61 -10.06 -9.75 -6.53
C PRO A 61 -9.83 -8.24 -6.70
N GLU A 62 -10.55 -7.40 -5.94
CA GLU A 62 -10.38 -5.94 -5.98
C GLU A 62 -9.03 -5.52 -5.40
N ILE A 63 -8.64 -6.12 -4.27
CA ILE A 63 -7.34 -5.89 -3.65
C ILE A 63 -6.21 -6.34 -4.56
N ASN A 64 -6.35 -7.50 -5.21
CA ASN A 64 -5.35 -8.01 -6.16
C ASN A 64 -5.21 -7.09 -7.38
N ARG A 65 -6.34 -6.59 -7.90
CA ARG A 65 -6.36 -5.64 -9.02
C ARG A 65 -5.70 -4.32 -8.64
N ALA A 66 -6.03 -3.75 -7.49
CA ALA A 66 -5.50 -2.47 -7.03
C ALA A 66 -4.02 -2.56 -6.63
N SER A 67 -3.62 -3.65 -5.98
CA SER A 67 -2.24 -3.87 -5.55
C SER A 67 -1.33 -4.31 -6.69
N ARG A 68 -1.84 -4.87 -7.81
CA ARG A 68 -1.06 -5.33 -8.97
C ARG A 68 0.08 -6.29 -8.61
N HIS A 69 -0.08 -7.09 -7.55
CA HIS A 69 0.87 -8.15 -7.22
C HIS A 69 0.71 -9.33 -8.18
N LYS A 70 1.83 -9.87 -8.68
CA LYS A 70 1.86 -11.08 -9.52
C LYS A 70 1.18 -12.26 -8.81
N ASP A 71 1.45 -12.40 -7.50
CA ASP A 71 0.85 -13.39 -6.60
C ASP A 71 0.02 -12.69 -5.52
N GLY A 72 -0.99 -11.93 -5.97
CA GLY A 72 -1.88 -11.14 -5.12
C GLY A 72 -2.44 -11.91 -3.90
N PRO A 73 -3.09 -13.07 -4.09
CA PRO A 73 -3.69 -13.83 -2.98
C PRO A 73 -2.69 -14.21 -1.87
N SER A 74 -1.51 -14.73 -2.26
CA SER A 74 -0.47 -15.15 -1.30
C SER A 74 0.12 -13.95 -0.55
N THR A 75 0.38 -12.85 -1.27
CA THR A 75 0.90 -11.62 -0.65
C THR A 75 -0.12 -11.02 0.32
N VAL A 76 -1.41 -11.05 0.00
CA VAL A 76 -2.49 -10.54 0.86
C VAL A 76 -2.65 -11.37 2.11
N ALA A 77 -2.73 -12.70 1.99
CA ALA A 77 -2.83 -13.59 3.14
C ALA A 77 -1.63 -13.48 4.09
N VAL A 78 -0.40 -13.40 3.57
CA VAL A 78 0.81 -13.45 4.40
C VAL A 78 1.19 -12.08 5.00
N HIS A 79 0.92 -10.98 4.28
CA HIS A 79 1.45 -9.67 4.66
C HIS A 79 0.41 -8.62 5.06
N TYR A 80 -0.88 -8.82 4.73
CA TYR A 80 -1.91 -7.81 4.93
C TYR A 80 -3.12 -8.34 5.74
N ASP A 81 -3.56 -9.58 5.53
CA ASP A 81 -4.59 -10.28 6.34
C ASP A 81 -3.92 -11.05 7.50
N MET A 82 -3.21 -10.32 8.37
CA MET A 82 -2.55 -10.90 9.55
C MET A 82 -3.53 -11.30 10.66
N ASN A 83 -4.83 -11.08 10.45
CA ASN A 83 -5.83 -11.46 11.44
C ASN A 83 -6.03 -12.96 11.30
N LEU A 84 -5.29 -13.74 12.12
CA LEU A 84 -5.40 -15.19 12.33
C LEU A 84 -6.78 -15.57 12.91
N ASN A 85 -7.85 -15.13 12.26
CA ASN A 85 -9.23 -15.48 12.55
C ASN A 85 -9.56 -16.89 12.06
N ASP A 86 -8.55 -17.73 11.82
CA ASP A 86 -8.73 -19.13 11.43
C ASP A 86 -9.60 -19.85 12.46
N ILE A 87 -9.41 -19.54 13.75
CA ILE A 87 -10.25 -20.04 14.85
C ILE A 87 -11.70 -19.54 14.73
N VAL A 88 -11.92 -18.30 14.30
CA VAL A 88 -13.27 -17.73 14.15
C VAL A 88 -13.97 -18.31 12.92
N ARG A 89 -13.24 -18.50 11.81
CA ARG A 89 -13.76 -19.16 10.60
C ARG A 89 -14.08 -20.62 10.86
N GLU A 90 -13.19 -21.36 11.50
CA GLU A 90 -13.38 -22.76 11.88
C GLU A 90 -14.64 -22.92 12.74
N ARG A 91 -14.82 -22.06 13.76
CA ARG A 91 -16.02 -22.06 14.59
C ARG A 91 -17.29 -21.75 13.80
N LEU A 92 -17.24 -20.87 12.81
CA LEU A 92 -18.40 -20.52 11.99
C LEU A 92 -18.74 -21.59 10.93
N THR A 93 -17.75 -22.34 10.44
CA THR A 93 -17.96 -23.44 9.48
C THR A 93 -18.37 -24.76 10.12
N ASN A 94 -18.10 -24.95 11.43
CA ASN A 94 -18.46 -26.16 12.17
C ASN A 94 -19.87 -26.10 12.80
N PHE A 95 -20.75 -25.21 12.31
CA PHE A 95 -22.18 -25.16 12.69
C PHE A 95 -23.08 -25.90 11.67
N GLU A 96 -22.62 -27.05 11.15
CA GLU A 96 -23.51 -28.11 10.64
C GLU A 96 -23.73 -29.16 11.74
#